data_AF-A0A453M3B7-F1
#
_entry.id   AF-A0A453M3B7-F1
#
_cell.length_a   1.000
_cell.length_b   1.000
_cell.length_c   1.000
_cell.angle_alpha   90.00
_cell.angle_beta   90.00
_cell.angle_gamma   90.00
#
_symmetry.space_group_name_H-M   'P 1'
#
loop_
_entity.id
_entity.type
_entity.pdbx_description
1 polymer ?
#
loop_
_entity_poly.entity_id
_entity_poly.type
_entity_poly.pdbx_seq_one_letter_code
_entity_poly.pdbx_strand_id
1 'polypeptide(L)'
;MAVQLVDESHWDDLVIIIAVVSSKQKETSSTSGMRDTVETSPLLQYRAQTVVPSRILKMEDAIKNRDFESFARLTCADSNQFHAVCLDTSPPIFYMNDTSHRIISLVEKWNHSEGTPQVAYTFDAGPNAVLIARNRKTATLLLQRLLYTFPPQENDLDSYMLGDKSILSDAGLQSIADVEALPAPPEMKAPNQKFKGDVSYFICSRPGAGPKVLTDESHALIDSATGLAKGV
;
A
#
# COMPACT_ATOMS: atom_id res chain seq x y z
N MET A 1 14.54 11.14 16.41
CA MET A 1 14.61 9.68 16.22
C MET A 1 13.20 9.14 16.21
N ALA A 2 12.92 8.08 15.43
CA ALA A 2 11.68 7.34 15.57
C ALA A 2 11.73 6.45 16.81
N VAL A 3 10.59 6.27 17.47
CA VAL A 3 10.41 5.39 18.63
C VAL A 3 9.27 4.43 18.36
N GLN A 4 9.36 3.21 18.88
CA GLN A 4 8.29 2.22 18.74
C GLN A 4 7.09 2.63 19.62
N LEU A 5 5.89 2.63 19.03
CA LEU A 5 4.64 2.88 19.76
C LEU A 5 4.09 1.60 20.39
N VAL A 6 4.05 0.52 19.60
CA VAL A 6 3.58 -0.82 19.97
C VAL A 6 4.37 -1.89 19.20
N ASP A 7 4.34 -3.14 19.66
CA ASP A 7 4.94 -4.27 18.95
C ASP A 7 4.03 -4.84 17.85
N GLU A 8 4.58 -5.74 17.04
CA GLU A 8 3.88 -6.36 15.91
C GLU A 8 2.69 -7.24 16.32
N SER A 9 2.66 -7.71 17.57
CA SER A 9 1.57 -8.53 18.12
C SER A 9 0.42 -7.69 18.66
N HIS A 10 0.63 -6.38 18.85
CA HIS A 10 -0.41 -5.48 19.35
C HIS A 10 -1.60 -5.36 18.39
N TRP A 11 -1.42 -5.49 17.08
CA TRP A 11 -2.54 -5.40 16.12
C TRP A 11 -2.35 -6.36 14.94
N ASP A 12 -2.26 -7.64 15.28
CA ASP A 12 -1.98 -8.77 14.39
C ASP A 12 -3.10 -9.11 13.39
N ASP A 13 -4.30 -8.57 13.61
CA ASP A 13 -5.42 -8.67 12.66
C ASP A 13 -5.09 -8.03 11.31
N LEU A 14 -4.32 -6.94 11.30
CA LEU A 14 -4.10 -6.14 10.08
C LEU A 14 -3.39 -6.94 8.98
N VAL A 15 -3.90 -6.79 7.76
CA VAL A 15 -3.28 -7.37 6.56
C VAL A 15 -2.95 -6.25 5.59
N ILE A 16 -1.75 -6.30 5.02
CA ILE A 16 -1.22 -5.30 4.11
C ILE A 16 -1.16 -5.93 2.71
N ILE A 17 -1.80 -5.31 1.73
CA ILE A 17 -1.70 -5.68 0.32
C ILE A 17 -1.08 -4.50 -0.43
N ILE A 18 0.09 -4.71 -1.04
CA ILE A 18 0.77 -3.70 -1.86
C ILE A 18 0.45 -3.99 -3.32
N ALA A 19 -0.12 -3.04 -4.04
CA ALA A 19 -0.27 -3.09 -5.49
C ALA A 19 0.94 -2.40 -6.14
N VAL A 20 1.79 -3.19 -6.81
CA VAL A 20 2.95 -2.66 -7.54
C VAL A 20 2.47 -2.22 -8.91
N VAL A 21 2.33 -0.92 -9.10
CA VAL A 21 1.75 -0.33 -10.30
C VAL A 21 2.78 -0.30 -11.42
N SER A 22 2.38 -0.79 -12.60
CA SER A 22 3.17 -0.75 -13.82
C SER A 22 3.39 0.72 -14.20
N SER A 23 4.62 1.19 -14.02
CA SER A 23 4.97 2.58 -14.27
C SER A 23 6.38 2.68 -14.84
N LYS A 24 6.60 3.74 -15.62
CA LYS A 24 7.96 4.12 -16.01
C LYS A 24 8.71 4.64 -14.78
N GLN A 25 10.03 4.62 -14.86
CA GLN A 25 10.92 5.02 -13.78
C GLN A 25 10.51 6.38 -13.19
N LYS A 26 10.57 6.48 -11.85
CA LYS A 26 10.21 7.67 -11.08
C LYS A 26 10.92 8.92 -11.60
N GLU A 27 10.17 9.94 -12.01
CA GLU A 27 10.74 11.16 -12.60
C GLU A 27 11.50 12.02 -11.59
N THR A 28 11.02 12.10 -10.34
CA THR A 28 11.63 12.94 -9.28
C THR A 28 11.93 12.12 -8.04
N SER A 29 13.18 12.10 -7.56
CA SER A 29 13.56 11.41 -6.32
C SER A 29 12.83 11.98 -5.08
N SER A 30 12.68 11.21 -4.00
CA SER A 30 12.10 11.74 -2.75
C SER A 30 12.95 12.86 -2.16
N THR A 31 14.28 12.72 -2.17
CA THR A 31 15.19 13.73 -1.60
C THR A 31 15.10 15.08 -2.30
N SER A 32 15.12 15.09 -3.64
CA SER A 32 14.94 16.33 -4.41
C SER A 32 13.53 16.86 -4.25
N GLY A 33 12.51 16.01 -4.42
CA GLY A 33 11.12 16.44 -4.34
C GLY A 33 10.73 17.03 -2.99
N MET A 34 11.23 16.47 -1.88
CA MET A 34 10.99 17.02 -0.54
C MET A 34 11.64 18.39 -0.36
N ARG A 35 12.86 18.60 -0.88
CA ARG A 35 13.53 19.91 -0.83
C ARG A 35 12.74 20.94 -1.61
N ASP A 36 12.38 20.62 -2.84
CA ASP A 36 11.63 21.53 -3.71
C ASP A 36 10.27 21.90 -3.09
N THR A 37 9.60 20.93 -2.46
CA THR A 37 8.34 21.16 -1.74
C THR A 37 8.54 22.10 -0.55
N VAL A 38 9.63 21.96 0.21
CA VAL A 38 9.96 22.90 1.31
C VAL A 38 10.21 24.31 0.80
N GLU A 39 10.91 24.43 -0.32
CA GLU A 39 11.29 25.73 -0.89
C GLU A 39 10.11 26.45 -1.55
N THR A 40 9.13 25.71 -2.09
CA THR A 40 8.14 26.30 -3.01
C THR A 40 6.68 26.10 -2.63
N SER A 41 6.30 25.09 -1.83
CA SER A 41 4.91 24.84 -1.45
C SER A 41 4.53 25.64 -0.19
N PRO A 42 3.69 26.70 -0.29
CA PRO A 42 3.16 27.38 0.90
C PRO A 42 2.28 26.45 1.76
N LEU A 43 1.62 25.45 1.16
CA LEU A 43 0.77 24.51 1.89
C LEU A 43 1.56 23.60 2.84
N LEU A 44 2.83 23.32 2.54
CA LEU A 44 3.66 22.47 3.40
C LEU A 44 3.85 23.08 4.79
N GLN A 45 4.03 24.40 4.90
CA GLN A 45 4.22 25.07 6.19
C GLN A 45 3.02 24.86 7.10
N TYR A 46 1.80 25.05 6.58
CA TYR A 46 0.57 24.81 7.34
C TYR A 46 0.39 23.33 7.70
N ARG A 47 0.71 22.42 6.77
CA ARG A 47 0.69 20.97 7.05
C ARG A 47 1.59 20.61 8.23
N ALA A 48 2.84 21.08 8.22
CA ALA A 48 3.84 20.75 9.24
C ALA A 48 3.53 21.37 10.61
N GLN A 49 3.06 22.62 10.64
CA GLN A 49 2.84 23.35 11.90
C GLN A 49 1.50 23.03 12.56
N THR A 50 0.46 22.76 11.76
CA THR A 50 -0.92 22.69 12.27
C THR A 50 -1.53 21.31 12.11
N VAL A 51 -1.36 20.69 10.93
CA VAL A 51 -2.10 19.46 10.60
C VAL A 51 -1.43 18.21 11.20
N VAL A 52 -0.14 18.02 10.92
CA VAL A 52 0.62 16.83 11.33
C VAL A 52 0.66 16.66 12.85
N PRO A 53 0.92 17.69 13.69
CA PRO A 53 0.96 17.51 15.14
C PRO A 53 -0.35 16.96 15.71
N SER A 54 -1.51 17.44 15.22
CA SER A 54 -2.82 16.91 15.64
C SER A 54 -3.06 15.50 15.13
N ARG A 55 -2.65 15.19 13.89
CA ARG A 55 -2.81 13.84 13.32
C ARG A 55 -1.96 12.81 14.03
N ILE A 56 -0.75 13.15 14.47
CA ILE A 56 0.13 12.25 15.24
C ILE A 56 -0.57 11.78 16.51
N LEU A 57 -1.08 12.70 17.34
CA LEU A 57 -1.77 12.34 18.59
C LEU A 57 -3.00 11.46 18.34
N LYS A 58 -3.77 11.76 17.27
CA LYS A 58 -4.94 10.95 16.89
C LYS A 58 -4.56 9.57 16.36
N MET A 59 -3.45 9.47 15.62
CA MET A 59 -2.95 8.20 15.10
C MET A 59 -2.41 7.31 16.21
N GLU A 60 -1.66 7.90 17.16
CA GLU A 60 -1.19 7.20 18.36
C GLU A 60 -2.37 6.61 19.15
N ASP A 61 -3.42 7.39 19.38
CA ASP A 61 -4.63 6.91 20.06
C ASP A 61 -5.36 5.81 19.25
N ALA A 62 -5.49 5.98 17.94
CA ALA A 62 -6.12 4.99 17.07
C ALA A 62 -5.36 3.64 17.08
N ILE A 63 -4.03 3.67 17.04
CA ILE A 63 -3.17 2.48 17.13
C ILE A 63 -3.31 1.84 18.52
N LYS A 64 -3.22 2.63 19.59
CA LYS A 64 -3.32 2.15 20.96
C LYS A 64 -4.65 1.42 21.21
N ASN A 65 -5.75 1.97 20.70
CA ASN A 65 -7.09 1.45 20.93
C ASN A 65 -7.59 0.49 19.84
N ARG A 66 -6.75 0.16 18.83
CA ARG A 66 -7.13 -0.64 17.66
C ARG A 66 -8.38 -0.08 16.93
N ASP A 67 -8.52 1.24 16.92
CA ASP A 67 -9.61 1.94 16.22
C ASP A 67 -9.29 2.03 14.72
N PHE A 68 -9.71 0.99 13.99
CA PHE A 68 -9.47 0.91 12.55
C PHE A 68 -10.13 2.04 11.76
N GLU A 69 -11.29 2.54 12.20
CA GLU A 69 -11.99 3.60 11.46
C GLU A 69 -11.19 4.90 11.53
N SER A 70 -10.78 5.32 12.73
CA SER A 70 -9.92 6.50 12.89
C SER A 70 -8.58 6.32 12.19
N PHE A 71 -7.95 5.15 12.35
CA PHE A 71 -6.70 4.79 11.66
C PHE A 71 -6.82 4.93 10.14
N ALA A 72 -7.86 4.36 9.54
CA ALA A 72 -8.06 4.37 8.10
C ALA A 72 -8.31 5.78 7.57
N ARG A 73 -9.18 6.56 8.23
CA ARG A 73 -9.46 7.95 7.84
C ARG A 73 -8.21 8.82 7.91
N LEU A 74 -7.41 8.69 8.97
CA LEU A 74 -6.17 9.43 9.13
C LEU A 74 -5.14 9.03 8.06
N THR A 75 -4.98 7.73 7.81
CA THR A 75 -4.05 7.19 6.81
C THR A 75 -4.35 7.72 5.41
N CYS A 76 -5.60 7.57 4.95
CA CYS A 76 -6.01 8.05 3.63
C CYS A 76 -5.87 9.58 3.51
N ALA A 77 -6.31 10.33 4.53
CA ALA A 77 -6.26 11.79 4.51
C ALA A 77 -4.82 12.35 4.60
N ASP A 78 -3.89 11.61 5.20
CA ASP A 78 -2.48 12.00 5.26
C ASP A 78 -1.73 11.68 3.97
N SER A 79 -1.98 10.51 3.38
CA SER A 79 -1.53 10.19 2.03
C SER A 79 -2.00 11.26 1.03
N ASN A 80 -3.30 11.58 1.00
CA ASN A 80 -3.85 12.56 0.06
C ASN A 80 -3.24 13.96 0.27
N GLN A 81 -3.05 14.39 1.52
CA GLN A 81 -2.46 15.71 1.78
C GLN A 81 -0.96 15.75 1.47
N PHE A 82 -0.23 14.65 1.64
CA PHE A 82 1.15 14.52 1.17
C PHE A 82 1.23 14.73 -0.35
N HIS A 83 0.40 14.04 -1.14
CA HIS A 83 0.38 14.24 -2.59
C HIS A 83 -0.16 15.62 -3.00
N ALA A 84 -1.03 16.24 -2.20
CA ALA A 84 -1.51 17.60 -2.43
C ALA A 84 -0.39 18.65 -2.29
N VAL A 85 0.50 18.51 -1.30
CA VAL A 85 1.66 19.42 -1.20
C VAL A 85 2.68 19.17 -2.31
N CYS A 86 2.83 17.92 -2.78
CA CYS A 86 3.63 17.62 -3.97
C CYS A 86 3.08 18.30 -5.24
N LEU A 87 1.75 18.36 -5.38
CA LEU A 87 1.10 19.08 -6.49
C LEU A 87 1.26 20.61 -6.39
N ASP A 88 1.36 21.15 -5.17
CA ASP A 88 1.56 22.57 -4.88
C ASP A 88 3.03 23.04 -5.04
N THR A 89 3.97 22.09 -5.16
CA THR A 89 5.39 22.36 -5.46
C THR A 89 5.57 23.00 -6.85
N SER A 90 6.62 23.80 -7.04
CA SER A 90 6.97 24.41 -8.33
C SER A 90 8.37 24.00 -8.80
N PRO A 91 8.53 23.18 -9.87
CA PRO A 91 7.46 22.57 -10.68
C PRO A 91 6.65 21.51 -9.91
N PRO A 92 5.40 21.23 -10.33
CA PRO A 92 4.54 20.26 -9.65
C PRO A 92 5.10 18.85 -9.74
N ILE A 93 4.95 18.09 -8.66
CA ILE A 93 5.42 16.72 -8.54
C ILE A 93 4.24 15.76 -8.59
N PHE A 94 4.24 14.85 -9.57
CA PHE A 94 3.22 13.81 -9.74
C PHE A 94 3.80 12.43 -9.42
N TYR A 95 3.49 11.92 -8.24
CA TYR A 95 3.87 10.55 -7.86
C TYR A 95 2.79 9.52 -8.20
N MET A 96 1.53 9.91 -8.05
CA MET A 96 0.38 9.07 -8.39
C MET A 96 0.04 9.17 -9.86
N ASN A 97 -0.49 8.08 -10.42
CA ASN A 97 -1.01 8.02 -11.78
C ASN A 97 -2.47 7.58 -11.80
N ASP A 98 -3.03 7.41 -13.00
CA ASP A 98 -4.42 6.96 -13.18
C ASP A 98 -4.73 5.64 -12.46
N THR A 99 -3.79 4.68 -12.45
CA THR A 99 -3.96 3.42 -11.73
C THR A 99 -4.03 3.65 -10.22
N SER A 100 -3.18 4.52 -9.66
CA SER A 100 -3.27 4.95 -8.25
C SER A 100 -4.66 5.51 -7.92
N HIS A 101 -5.18 6.41 -8.77
CA HIS A 101 -6.51 7.00 -8.58
C HIS A 101 -7.66 6.01 -8.74
N ARG A 102 -7.53 5.01 -9.62
CA ARG A 102 -8.50 3.90 -9.74
C ARG A 102 -8.53 3.05 -8.47
N ILE A 103 -7.38 2.75 -7.87
CA ILE A 103 -7.29 2.02 -6.60
C ILE A 103 -7.95 2.83 -5.47
N ILE A 104 -7.69 4.14 -5.37
CA ILE A 104 -8.41 5.01 -4.42
C ILE A 104 -9.92 4.94 -4.65
N SER A 105 -10.37 5.08 -5.89
CA SER A 105 -11.80 5.04 -6.23
C SER A 105 -12.46 3.72 -5.84
N LEU A 106 -11.75 2.60 -6.03
CA LEU A 106 -12.21 1.27 -5.63
C LEU A 106 -12.39 1.19 -4.11
N VAL A 107 -11.39 1.62 -3.34
CA VAL A 107 -11.45 1.59 -1.87
C VAL A 107 -12.52 2.53 -1.32
N GLU A 108 -12.61 3.76 -1.82
CA GLU A 108 -13.61 4.74 -1.37
C GLU A 108 -15.03 4.27 -1.66
N LYS A 109 -15.29 3.69 -2.84
CA LYS A 109 -16.61 3.13 -3.18
C LYS A 109 -17.00 2.00 -2.24
N TRP A 110 -16.06 1.10 -1.93
CA TRP A 110 -16.34 -0.02 -1.04
C TRP A 110 -16.55 0.44 0.41
N ASN A 111 -15.68 1.31 0.94
CA ASN A 111 -15.87 1.89 2.27
C ASN A 111 -17.21 2.64 2.38
N HIS A 112 -17.62 3.35 1.32
CA HIS A 112 -18.90 4.04 1.29
C HIS A 112 -20.09 3.07 1.29
N SER A 113 -20.03 1.97 0.53
CA SER A 113 -21.13 0.98 0.50
C SER A 113 -21.32 0.25 1.83
N GLU A 114 -20.24 0.05 2.59
CA GLU A 114 -20.26 -0.60 3.91
C GLU A 114 -20.58 0.39 5.06
N GLY A 115 -20.63 1.70 4.78
CA GLY A 115 -20.88 2.76 5.75
C GLY A 115 -19.73 3.00 6.75
N THR A 116 -18.75 2.11 6.82
CA THR A 116 -17.57 2.20 7.69
C THR A 116 -16.31 1.76 6.94
N PRO A 117 -15.13 2.36 7.21
CA PRO A 117 -13.89 1.98 6.53
C PRO A 117 -13.53 0.50 6.75
N GLN A 118 -13.40 -0.24 5.65
CA GLN A 118 -12.91 -1.62 5.61
C GLN A 118 -11.42 -1.67 5.27
N VAL A 119 -10.98 -0.75 4.41
CA VAL A 119 -9.62 -0.68 3.89
C VAL A 119 -9.13 0.76 3.92
N ALA A 120 -7.89 0.95 4.36
CA ALA A 120 -7.14 2.19 4.19
C ALA A 120 -6.21 2.08 2.99
N TYR A 121 -5.91 3.21 2.34
CA TYR A 121 -4.85 3.29 1.33
C TYR A 121 -3.83 4.36 1.73
N THR A 122 -2.58 4.13 1.35
CA THR A 122 -1.52 5.13 1.42
C THR A 122 -0.56 4.97 0.25
N PHE A 123 0.02 6.08 -0.18
CA PHE A 123 0.95 6.15 -1.30
C PHE A 123 2.16 6.98 -0.87
N ASP A 124 3.35 6.41 -1.05
CA ASP A 124 4.61 7.14 -0.83
C ASP A 124 4.98 7.92 -2.10
N ALA A 125 6.27 8.23 -2.28
CA ALA A 125 6.79 8.91 -3.44
C ALA A 125 6.85 7.99 -4.69
N GLY A 126 5.69 7.49 -5.13
CA GLY A 126 5.49 6.68 -6.33
C GLY A 126 4.03 6.20 -6.47
N PRO A 127 3.70 5.49 -7.55
CA PRO A 127 2.30 5.14 -7.85
C PRO A 127 1.80 3.88 -7.12
N ASN A 128 2.69 3.14 -6.46
CA ASN A 128 2.35 1.92 -5.74
C ASN A 128 1.38 2.19 -4.59
N ALA A 129 0.29 1.45 -4.54
CA ALA A 129 -0.69 1.56 -3.47
C ALA A 129 -0.34 0.58 -2.34
N VAL A 130 -0.25 1.09 -1.12
CA VAL A 130 -0.25 0.24 0.08
C VAL A 130 -1.65 0.25 0.65
N LEU A 131 -2.28 -0.92 0.70
CA LEU A 131 -3.65 -1.12 1.17
C LEU A 131 -3.61 -1.86 2.49
N ILE A 132 -4.30 -1.35 3.50
CA ILE A 132 -4.34 -1.93 4.84
C ILE A 132 -5.77 -2.35 5.11
N ALA A 133 -6.01 -3.66 5.15
CA ALA A 133 -7.30 -4.24 5.47
C ALA A 133 -7.42 -4.48 6.97
N ARG A 134 -8.62 -4.24 7.51
CA ARG A 134 -8.92 -4.40 8.94
C ARG A 134 -8.59 -5.78 9.51
N ASN A 135 -8.81 -6.81 8.71
CA ASN A 135 -8.54 -8.20 9.06
C ASN A 135 -8.38 -9.07 7.81
N ARG A 136 -8.01 -10.33 7.99
CA ARG A 136 -7.82 -11.31 6.90
C ARG A 136 -9.07 -11.54 6.05
N LYS A 137 -10.28 -11.56 6.63
CA LYS A 137 -11.53 -11.69 5.86
C LYS A 137 -11.77 -10.48 4.97
N THR A 138 -11.49 -9.27 5.47
CA THR A 138 -11.55 -8.06 4.65
C THR A 138 -10.47 -8.09 3.55
N ALA A 139 -9.28 -8.61 3.85
CA ALA A 139 -8.20 -8.71 2.88
C ALA A 139 -8.51 -9.67 1.71
N THR A 140 -9.20 -10.78 1.95
CA THR A 140 -9.62 -11.70 0.87
C THR A 140 -10.65 -11.03 -0.06
N LEU A 141 -11.62 -10.31 0.53
CA LEU A 141 -12.60 -9.52 -0.22
C LEU A 141 -11.97 -8.35 -0.99
N LEU A 142 -10.92 -7.74 -0.43
CA LEU A 142 -10.12 -6.73 -1.12
C LEU A 142 -9.41 -7.35 -2.33
N LEU A 143 -8.76 -8.50 -2.13
CA LEU A 143 -8.00 -9.18 -3.18
C LEU A 143 -8.89 -9.58 -4.36
N GLN A 144 -10.10 -10.08 -4.12
CA GLN A 144 -11.06 -10.36 -5.17
C GLN A 144 -11.42 -9.11 -5.99
N ARG A 145 -11.66 -7.96 -5.34
CA ARG A 145 -11.95 -6.69 -6.03
C ARG A 145 -10.77 -6.20 -6.86
N LEU A 146 -9.56 -6.33 -6.31
CA LEU A 146 -8.32 -5.96 -6.98
C LEU A 146 -8.08 -6.84 -8.21
N LEU A 147 -8.20 -8.17 -8.09
CA LEU A 147 -7.98 -9.10 -9.20
C LEU A 147 -9.09 -9.04 -10.26
N TYR A 148 -10.32 -8.70 -9.86
CA TYR A 148 -11.39 -8.41 -10.81
C TYR A 148 -11.06 -7.19 -11.68
N THR A 149 -10.58 -6.12 -11.04
CA THR A 149 -10.33 -4.81 -11.66
C THR A 149 -9.00 -4.78 -12.41
N PHE A 150 -7.97 -5.39 -11.86
CA PHE A 150 -6.59 -5.47 -12.34
C PHE A 150 -6.19 -6.94 -12.49
N PRO A 151 -6.76 -7.66 -13.49
CA PRO A 151 -6.36 -9.03 -13.74
C PRO A 151 -4.90 -9.08 -14.25
N PRO A 152 -4.16 -10.18 -13.96
CA PRO A 152 -2.80 -10.35 -14.43
C PRO A 152 -2.72 -10.30 -15.96
N GLN A 153 -1.61 -9.76 -16.49
CA GLN A 153 -1.37 -9.71 -17.93
C GLN A 153 -1.08 -11.11 -18.50
N GLU A 154 -0.26 -11.86 -17.78
CA GLU A 154 0.15 -13.22 -18.12
C GLU A 154 -0.72 -14.26 -17.38
N ASN A 155 -0.73 -15.49 -17.87
CA ASN A 155 -1.50 -16.57 -17.26
C ASN A 155 -0.74 -17.22 -16.08
N ASP A 156 -0.24 -16.39 -15.17
CA ASP A 156 0.50 -16.82 -14.00
C ASP A 156 0.04 -16.04 -12.76
N LEU A 157 -0.82 -16.68 -11.97
CA LEU A 157 -1.34 -16.10 -10.72
C LEU A 157 -0.31 -16.17 -9.59
N ASP A 158 0.64 -17.12 -9.66
CA ASP A 158 1.60 -17.37 -8.60
C ASP A 158 2.71 -16.33 -8.57
N SER A 159 3.18 -15.86 -9.74
CA SER A 159 4.09 -14.71 -9.83
C SER A 159 3.38 -13.37 -9.62
N TYR A 160 2.07 -13.31 -9.88
CA TYR A 160 1.26 -12.12 -9.67
C TYR A 160 0.97 -11.82 -8.20
N MET A 161 1.16 -12.79 -7.31
CA MET A 161 0.94 -12.66 -5.86
C MET A 161 2.17 -13.10 -5.08
N LEU A 162 2.88 -12.16 -4.46
CA LEU A 162 4.05 -12.41 -3.63
C LEU A 162 3.73 -12.29 -2.12
N GLY A 163 4.64 -12.76 -1.27
CA GLY A 163 4.47 -12.74 0.18
C GLY A 163 3.60 -13.89 0.68
N ASP A 164 2.62 -13.60 1.54
CA ASP A 164 1.68 -14.62 2.04
C ASP A 164 0.66 -15.03 0.95
N LYS A 165 1.02 -16.04 0.15
CA LYS A 165 0.19 -16.55 -0.95
C LYS A 165 -1.06 -17.30 -0.49
N SER A 166 -1.12 -17.73 0.78
CA SER A 166 -2.29 -18.47 1.29
C SER A 166 -3.59 -17.66 1.26
N ILE A 167 -3.49 -16.33 1.14
CA ILE A 167 -4.64 -15.44 0.94
C ILE A 167 -5.41 -15.74 -0.36
N LEU A 168 -4.76 -16.28 -1.39
CA LEU A 168 -5.44 -16.68 -2.63
C LEU A 168 -6.42 -17.81 -2.37
N SER A 169 -5.97 -18.85 -1.64
CA SER A 169 -6.82 -19.97 -1.26
C SER A 169 -7.99 -19.54 -0.38
N ASP A 170 -7.75 -18.63 0.57
CA ASP A 170 -8.83 -18.07 1.41
C ASP A 170 -9.83 -17.21 0.63
N ALA A 171 -9.38 -16.60 -0.48
CA ALA A 171 -10.23 -15.89 -1.43
C ALA A 171 -10.94 -16.82 -2.42
N GLY A 172 -10.71 -18.14 -2.36
CA GLY A 172 -11.27 -19.12 -3.30
C GLY A 172 -10.66 -19.03 -4.70
N LEU A 173 -9.41 -18.58 -4.82
CA LEU A 173 -8.71 -18.38 -6.09
C LEU A 173 -7.55 -19.36 -6.19
N GLN A 174 -7.64 -20.30 -7.14
CA GLN A 174 -6.59 -21.28 -7.40
C GLN A 174 -5.99 -21.13 -8.80
N SER A 175 -6.71 -20.48 -9.70
CA SER A 175 -6.37 -20.36 -11.11
C SER A 175 -6.81 -19.01 -11.70
N ILE A 176 -6.30 -18.70 -12.88
CA ILE A 176 -6.73 -17.54 -13.67
C ILE A 176 -8.21 -17.65 -14.04
N ALA A 177 -8.73 -18.86 -14.28
CA ALA A 177 -10.14 -19.07 -14.57
C ALA A 177 -11.04 -18.61 -13.41
N ASP A 178 -10.59 -18.80 -12.17
CA ASP A 178 -11.33 -18.31 -10.99
C ASP A 178 -11.35 -16.78 -10.95
N VAL A 179 -10.24 -16.12 -11.30
CA VAL A 179 -10.15 -14.65 -11.41
C VAL A 179 -11.05 -14.12 -12.52
N GLU A 180 -11.11 -14.81 -13.66
CA GLU A 180 -11.99 -14.45 -14.78
C GLU A 180 -13.47 -14.62 -14.42
N ALA A 181 -13.79 -15.62 -13.60
CA ALA A 181 -15.14 -15.93 -13.13
C ALA A 181 -15.60 -15.06 -11.93
N LEU A 182 -14.72 -14.23 -11.35
CA LEU A 182 -15.10 -13.35 -10.24
C LEU A 182 -16.28 -12.44 -10.63
N PRO A 183 -17.32 -12.35 -9.78
CA PRO A 183 -18.41 -11.43 -10.02
C PRO A 183 -17.95 -9.98 -9.85
N ALA A 184 -18.65 -9.08 -10.52
CA ALA A 184 -18.41 -7.65 -10.33
C ALA A 184 -18.67 -7.25 -8.86
N PRO A 185 -17.82 -6.38 -8.27
CA PRO A 185 -18.08 -5.83 -6.94
C PRO A 185 -19.43 -5.09 -6.93
N PRO A 186 -20.27 -5.29 -5.90
CA PRO A 186 -21.64 -4.77 -5.86
C PRO A 186 -21.70 -3.22 -5.90
N GLU A 187 -20.66 -2.55 -5.43
CA GLU A 187 -20.52 -1.09 -5.43
C GLU A 187 -20.11 -0.49 -6.79
N MET A 188 -19.75 -1.31 -7.79
CA MET A 188 -19.33 -0.84 -9.11
C MET A 188 -20.51 -0.64 -10.06
N LYS A 189 -20.78 0.62 -10.43
CA LYS A 189 -21.84 1.00 -11.38
C LYS A 189 -21.55 0.61 -12.84
N ALA A 190 -20.27 0.51 -13.21
CA ALA A 190 -19.82 0.18 -14.57
C ALA A 190 -18.85 -1.02 -14.50
N PRO A 191 -19.37 -2.25 -14.38
CA PRO A 191 -18.57 -3.44 -14.06
C PRO A 191 -17.59 -3.85 -15.16
N ASN A 192 -17.77 -3.38 -16.40
CA ASN A 192 -17.09 -3.99 -17.55
C ASN A 192 -15.65 -3.49 -17.81
N GLN A 193 -15.15 -2.50 -17.07
CA GLN A 193 -13.81 -1.97 -17.33
C GLN A 193 -12.75 -2.64 -16.44
N LYS A 194 -11.99 -3.56 -17.05
CA LYS A 194 -10.79 -4.18 -16.45
C LYS A 194 -9.52 -3.53 -17.00
N PHE A 195 -8.48 -3.44 -16.18
CA PHE A 195 -7.23 -2.75 -16.47
C PHE A 195 -6.06 -3.74 -16.42
N LYS A 196 -6.03 -4.65 -17.40
CA LYS A 196 -5.02 -5.71 -17.50
C LYS A 196 -3.64 -5.09 -17.75
N GLY A 197 -2.66 -5.44 -16.90
CA GLY A 197 -1.28 -4.95 -17.01
C GLY A 197 -0.98 -3.61 -16.31
N ASP A 198 -1.99 -2.90 -15.79
CA ASP A 198 -1.80 -1.66 -15.01
C ASP A 198 -1.12 -1.91 -13.66
N VAL A 199 -1.32 -3.09 -13.08
CA VAL A 199 -0.61 -3.57 -11.88
C VAL A 199 0.28 -4.73 -12.30
N SER A 200 1.58 -4.66 -11.96
CA SER A 200 2.58 -5.66 -12.29
C SER A 200 2.44 -6.91 -11.43
N TYR A 201 2.21 -6.75 -10.13
CA TYR A 201 1.92 -7.82 -9.16
C TYR A 201 1.46 -7.23 -7.83
N PHE A 202 0.97 -8.08 -6.94
CA PHE A 202 0.60 -7.76 -5.56
C PHE A 202 1.58 -8.39 -4.56
N ILE A 203 1.74 -7.78 -3.39
CA ILE A 203 2.48 -8.35 -2.25
C ILE A 203 1.55 -8.38 -1.04
N CYS A 204 1.34 -9.54 -0.42
CA CYS A 204 0.57 -9.68 0.81
C CYS A 204 1.51 -9.85 1.99
N SER A 205 1.35 -9.01 3.00
CA SER A 205 2.18 -8.96 4.20
C SER A 205 1.34 -8.58 5.43
N ARG A 206 2.01 -8.43 6.57
CA ARG A 206 1.42 -8.08 7.87
C ARG A 206 2.41 -7.20 8.65
N PRO A 207 1.98 -6.52 9.72
CA PRO A 207 2.91 -5.99 10.72
C PRO A 207 3.91 -7.07 11.13
N GLY A 208 5.19 -6.69 11.22
CA GLY A 208 6.28 -7.63 11.44
C GLY A 208 7.32 -7.08 12.41
N ALA A 209 8.12 -7.99 12.95
CA ALA A 209 9.22 -7.66 13.86
C ALA A 209 10.28 -6.78 13.18
N GLY A 210 11.08 -6.10 14.01
CA GLY A 210 12.24 -5.33 13.58
C GLY A 210 13.41 -6.18 13.03
N PRO A 211 14.58 -5.57 12.83
CA PRO A 211 15.75 -6.25 12.26
C PRO A 211 16.18 -7.46 13.09
N LYS A 212 16.63 -8.52 12.41
CA LYS A 212 17.11 -9.77 13.03
C LYS A 212 18.53 -10.07 12.60
N VAL A 213 19.33 -10.58 13.54
CA VAL A 213 20.65 -11.15 13.24
C VAL A 213 20.44 -12.58 12.74
N LEU A 214 20.99 -12.88 11.57
CA LEU A 214 21.04 -14.23 11.04
C LEU A 214 22.39 -14.84 11.43
N THR A 215 22.35 -15.88 12.27
CA THR A 215 23.56 -16.54 12.78
C THR A 215 24.11 -17.59 11.83
N ASP A 216 23.34 -17.98 10.82
CA ASP A 216 23.78 -18.94 9.80
C ASP A 216 24.61 -18.24 8.72
N GLU A 217 25.90 -18.58 8.64
CA GLU A 217 26.84 -18.04 7.64
C GLU A 217 26.42 -18.35 6.19
N SER A 218 25.56 -19.34 5.96
CA SER A 218 25.03 -19.61 4.62
C SER A 218 24.27 -18.40 4.05
N HIS A 219 23.70 -17.57 4.92
CA HIS A 219 22.98 -16.35 4.55
C HIS A 219 23.90 -15.13 4.42
N ALA A 220 25.17 -15.23 4.83
CA ALA A 220 26.12 -14.14 4.66
C ALA A 220 26.37 -13.87 3.17
N LEU A 221 26.28 -12.60 2.77
CA LEU A 221 26.51 -12.17 1.38
C LEU A 221 28.00 -12.02 1.04
N ILE A 222 28.85 -12.01 2.06
CA ILE A 222 30.31 -11.90 1.95
C ILE A 222 30.92 -13.25 2.32
N ASP A 223 31.88 -13.70 1.52
CA ASP A 223 32.69 -14.87 1.78
C ASP A 223 33.66 -14.57 2.94
N SER A 224 33.65 -15.43 3.97
CA SER A 224 34.40 -15.20 5.20
C SER A 224 35.91 -15.36 5.05
N ALA A 225 36.39 -16.04 4.00
CA ALA A 225 37.81 -16.24 3.75
C ALA A 225 38.41 -15.10 2.91
N THR A 226 37.67 -14.63 1.90
CA THR A 226 38.16 -13.63 0.93
C THR A 226 37.71 -12.21 1.26
N GLY A 227 36.63 -12.04 2.04
CA GLY A 227 36.02 -10.74 2.29
C GLY A 227 35.31 -10.14 1.07
N LEU A 228 35.11 -10.93 0.01
CA LEU A 228 34.44 -10.52 -1.23
C LEU A 228 32.99 -11.02 -1.26
N ALA A 229 32.17 -10.44 -2.12
CA ALA A 229 30.81 -10.91 -2.33
C ALA A 229 30.81 -12.38 -2.82
N LYS A 230 29.98 -13.22 -2.22
CA LYS A 230 29.82 -14.61 -2.66
C LYS A 230 29.27 -14.64 -4.09
N GLY A 231 29.84 -15.48 -4.95
CA GLY A 231 29.38 -15.66 -6.33
C GLY A 231 29.97 -14.67 -7.35
N VAL A 232 30.98 -13.90 -6.96
CA VAL A 232 31.87 -13.12 -7.85
C VAL A 232 33.13 -13.92 -8.17
#